data_AF-A0A538AAW6-F1
#
_entry.id   AF-A0A538AAW6-F1
#
_cell.length_a   1.000
_cell.length_b   1.000
_cell.length_c   1.000
_cell.angle_alpha   90.00
_cell.angle_beta   90.00
_cell.angle_gamma   90.00
#
_symmetry.space_group_name_H-M   'P 1'
#
loop_
_entity.id
_entity.type
_entity.pdbx_description
1 polymer ?
#
loop_
_entity_poly.entity_id
_entity_poly.type
_entity_poly.pdbx_seq_one_letter_code
_entity_poly.pdbx_strand_id
1 'polypeptide(L)'
;MKRLLGWLMIPVLAGGILSIAGPARPAFASFVSGCSVDQYTDYNVRRLDAQAYAEVAIGEGYEWGGGCWNTNNKDDTPGQPDSNGEGPDCSGLVYKVWELRGKANDIGFTYYQDMQNIHGAFTSYDFHAPVASDPFIAISKSGMQYMDAFAKNGHVALLWTGPGTAAGTDYVLEAYSDADGVIVASRSYRTDSNYTGVKREGWTPDCWPNCQGGPTGPVTVP
;
A
#
# COMPACT_ATOMS: atom_id res chain seq x y z
N MET A 1 -32.34 40.57 -70.02
CA MET A 1 -32.74 39.28 -70.64
C MET A 1 -32.77 38.21 -69.58
N LYS A 2 -33.85 37.41 -69.57
CA LYS A 2 -34.16 36.35 -68.61
C LYS A 2 -33.07 35.28 -68.54
N ARG A 3 -32.80 34.75 -67.34
CA ARG A 3 -32.77 33.29 -67.07
C ARG A 3 -32.89 33.03 -65.56
N LEU A 4 -33.81 32.12 -65.27
CA LEU A 4 -34.28 31.60 -63.98
C LEU A 4 -33.49 30.33 -63.57
N LEU A 5 -33.77 29.86 -62.34
CA LEU A 5 -33.47 28.54 -61.73
C LEU A 5 -32.01 28.34 -61.29
N GLY A 6 -31.68 27.84 -60.10
CA GLY A 6 -32.45 27.24 -59.01
C GLY A 6 -31.55 26.22 -58.26
N TRP A 7 -31.82 26.01 -56.97
CA TRP A 7 -31.39 24.89 -56.10
C TRP A 7 -29.91 24.82 -55.66
N LEU A 8 -29.68 24.81 -54.34
CA LEU A 8 -29.54 23.58 -53.54
C LEU A 8 -29.17 23.97 -52.10
N MET A 9 -30.04 23.65 -51.13
CA MET A 9 -29.63 23.61 -49.72
C MET A 9 -28.76 22.37 -49.52
N ILE A 10 -27.54 22.55 -49.05
CA ILE A 10 -26.65 21.47 -48.63
C ILE A 10 -26.86 21.30 -47.11
N PRO A 11 -27.39 20.17 -46.63
CA PRO A 11 -27.34 19.88 -45.20
C PRO A 11 -25.90 19.47 -44.83
N VAL A 12 -25.32 20.15 -43.86
CA VAL A 12 -24.06 19.77 -43.22
C VAL A 12 -24.33 18.48 -42.44
N LEU A 13 -23.88 17.34 -42.98
CA LEU A 13 -23.78 16.09 -42.22
C LEU A 13 -22.68 16.28 -41.16
N ALA A 14 -23.08 16.44 -39.90
CA ALA A 14 -22.19 16.27 -38.77
C ALA A 14 -21.82 14.77 -38.68
N GLY A 15 -20.61 14.43 -39.17
CA GLY A 15 -20.02 13.11 -39.01
C GLY A 15 -19.62 12.89 -37.56
N GLY A 16 -20.56 12.50 -36.71
CA GLY A 16 -20.27 11.94 -35.40
C GLY A 16 -19.68 10.55 -35.56
N ILE A 17 -18.37 10.42 -35.35
CA ILE A 17 -17.71 9.12 -35.17
C ILE A 17 -18.23 8.55 -33.85
N LEU A 18 -19.24 7.69 -33.93
CA LEU A 18 -19.70 6.89 -32.81
C LEU A 18 -18.70 5.74 -32.64
N SER A 19 -17.65 5.97 -31.86
CA SER A 19 -16.75 4.90 -31.43
C SER A 19 -17.56 3.93 -30.56
N ILE A 20 -17.95 2.80 -31.15
CA ILE A 20 -18.38 1.61 -30.42
C ILE A 20 -17.18 1.12 -29.61
N ALA A 21 -17.04 1.66 -28.40
CA ALA A 21 -16.19 1.07 -27.38
C ALA A 21 -16.74 -0.34 -27.11
N GLY A 22 -16.02 -1.37 -27.56
CA GLY A 22 -16.25 -2.72 -27.07
C GLY A 22 -16.09 -2.73 -25.55
N PRO A 23 -16.68 -3.71 -24.84
CA PRO A 23 -16.44 -3.84 -23.41
C PRO A 23 -14.92 -3.89 -23.19
N ALA A 24 -14.41 -2.97 -22.37
CA ALA A 24 -13.01 -2.97 -21.98
C ALA A 24 -12.72 -4.36 -21.41
N ARG A 25 -11.68 -5.02 -21.94
CA ARG A 25 -11.20 -6.25 -21.32
C ARG A 25 -10.72 -5.87 -19.91
N PRO A 26 -11.03 -6.69 -18.88
CA PRO A 26 -10.48 -6.43 -17.55
C PRO A 26 -8.97 -6.31 -17.66
N ALA A 27 -8.42 -5.29 -16.98
CA ALA A 27 -6.98 -5.17 -16.86
C ALA A 27 -6.47 -6.38 -16.07
N PHE A 28 -5.32 -6.91 -16.48
CA PHE A 28 -4.65 -8.01 -15.80
C PHE A 28 -3.22 -7.55 -15.54
N ALA A 29 -2.76 -7.63 -14.29
CA ALA A 29 -1.35 -7.43 -13.98
C ALA A 29 -0.50 -8.54 -14.62
N SER A 30 0.71 -8.18 -15.06
CA SER A 30 1.68 -9.13 -15.58
C SER A 30 2.63 -9.54 -14.46
N PHE A 31 2.22 -10.52 -13.66
CA PHE A 31 3.07 -11.05 -12.61
C PHE A 31 4.36 -11.66 -13.19
N VAL A 32 5.49 -11.01 -12.91
CA VAL A 32 6.90 -11.37 -13.12
C VAL A 32 7.30 -12.58 -12.25
N SER A 33 6.65 -12.82 -11.11
CA SER A 33 6.81 -14.04 -10.30
C SER A 33 5.50 -14.80 -10.07
N GLY A 34 5.61 -16.09 -9.75
CA GLY A 34 4.48 -16.92 -9.39
C GLY A 34 3.97 -16.50 -8.02
N CYS A 35 3.00 -15.60 -8.01
CA CYS A 35 2.43 -15.00 -6.80
C CYS A 35 1.57 -15.99 -5.99
N SER A 36 2.21 -17.07 -5.56
CA SER A 36 1.64 -18.24 -4.93
C SER A 36 2.80 -19.08 -4.40
N VAL A 37 3.13 -18.97 -3.10
CA VAL A 37 2.98 -20.03 -2.07
C VAL A 37 3.92 -19.91 -0.86
N ASP A 38 4.86 -18.96 -0.82
CA ASP A 38 5.84 -18.97 0.26
C ASP A 38 5.48 -18.04 1.42
N GLN A 39 5.27 -18.65 2.57
CA GLN A 39 5.27 -17.97 3.85
C GLN A 39 6.13 -18.77 4.83
N TYR A 40 6.90 -18.07 5.66
CA TYR A 40 7.70 -18.72 6.68
C TYR A 40 7.49 -18.04 8.02
N THR A 41 7.60 -18.84 9.08
CA THR A 41 7.59 -18.29 10.43
C THR A 41 8.88 -17.55 10.68
N ASP A 42 8.78 -16.27 11.04
CA ASP A 42 9.89 -15.51 11.60
C ASP A 42 9.74 -15.43 13.13
N TYR A 43 10.88 -15.46 13.81
CA TYR A 43 11.01 -15.33 15.25
C TYR A 43 11.77 -14.05 15.66
N ASN A 44 12.35 -13.32 14.70
CA ASN A 44 13.24 -12.18 14.95
C ASN A 44 12.93 -10.96 14.09
N VAL A 45 11.68 -10.51 14.09
CA VAL A 45 11.26 -9.34 13.32
C VAL A 45 11.75 -8.05 13.99
N ARG A 46 12.74 -7.40 13.37
CA ARG A 46 13.23 -6.07 13.74
C ARG A 46 12.55 -5.00 12.90
N ARG A 47 12.49 -3.75 13.39
CA ARG A 47 11.94 -2.65 12.59
C ARG A 47 12.75 -2.40 11.33
N LEU A 48 14.08 -2.60 11.40
CA LEU A 48 14.94 -2.53 10.22
C LEU A 48 14.57 -3.56 9.13
N ASP A 49 14.24 -4.80 9.51
CA ASP A 49 13.86 -5.84 8.55
C ASP A 49 12.48 -5.55 7.95
N ALA A 50 11.52 -5.12 8.79
CA ALA A 50 10.23 -4.65 8.33
C ALA A 50 10.35 -3.46 7.37
N GLN A 51 11.26 -2.53 7.66
CA GLN A 51 11.54 -1.41 6.77
C GLN A 51 12.09 -1.90 5.43
N ALA A 52 13.11 -2.77 5.42
CA ALA A 52 13.67 -3.34 4.19
C ALA A 52 12.62 -4.12 3.40
N TYR A 53 11.72 -4.82 4.08
CA TYR A 53 10.60 -5.51 3.44
C TYR A 53 9.64 -4.49 2.79
N ALA A 54 9.29 -3.42 3.49
CA ALA A 54 8.47 -2.34 2.94
C ALA A 54 9.11 -1.61 1.75
N GLU A 55 10.46 -1.51 1.68
CA GLU A 55 11.16 -0.89 0.53
C GLU A 55 10.87 -1.62 -0.77
N VAL A 56 10.74 -2.94 -0.72
CA VAL A 56 10.42 -3.77 -1.89
C VAL A 56 9.04 -3.44 -2.46
N ALA A 57 8.12 -2.95 -1.64
CA ALA A 57 6.79 -2.59 -2.08
C ALA A 57 6.73 -1.21 -2.78
N ILE A 58 7.78 -0.39 -2.72
CA ILE A 58 7.74 0.99 -3.24
C ILE A 58 7.65 0.98 -4.78
N GLY A 59 6.65 1.67 -5.32
CA GLY A 59 6.39 1.76 -6.76
C GLY A 59 5.48 0.66 -7.31
N GLU A 60 5.10 -0.30 -6.47
CA GLU A 60 4.04 -1.28 -6.76
C GLU A 60 2.67 -0.59 -6.84
N GLY A 61 1.73 -1.24 -7.52
CA GLY A 61 0.34 -0.77 -7.62
C GLY A 61 -0.40 -0.77 -6.27
N TYR A 62 -1.64 -0.27 -6.31
CA TYR A 62 -2.60 -0.43 -5.21
C TYR A 62 -3.67 -1.43 -5.66
N GLU A 63 -4.01 -2.38 -4.81
CA GLU A 63 -5.08 -3.34 -5.08
C GLU A 63 -5.89 -3.60 -3.81
N TRP A 64 -7.18 -3.29 -3.85
CA TRP A 64 -8.10 -3.50 -2.73
C TRP A 64 -8.23 -4.99 -2.39
N GLY A 65 -7.97 -5.36 -1.14
CA GLY A 65 -7.92 -6.76 -0.72
C GLY A 65 -6.79 -7.57 -1.36
N GLY A 66 -5.97 -6.95 -2.22
CA GLY A 66 -4.80 -7.53 -2.88
C GLY A 66 -3.56 -7.51 -1.98
N GLY A 67 -2.38 -7.97 -2.42
CA GLY A 67 -1.93 -8.44 -3.72
C GLY A 67 -0.42 -8.75 -3.59
N CYS A 68 0.14 -9.44 -4.56
CA CYS A 68 1.56 -9.80 -4.58
C CYS A 68 2.38 -8.57 -4.97
N TRP A 69 3.49 -8.33 -4.29
CA TRP A 69 4.46 -7.34 -4.76
C TRP A 69 5.25 -8.04 -5.84
N ASN A 70 5.09 -7.59 -7.06
CA ASN A 70 5.64 -8.26 -8.22
C ASN A 70 7.05 -7.72 -8.57
N THR A 71 7.56 -6.82 -7.70
CA THR A 71 8.98 -6.42 -7.55
C THR A 71 9.58 -5.81 -8.81
N ASN A 72 8.70 -5.36 -9.70
CA ASN A 72 9.07 -4.69 -10.94
C ASN A 72 9.05 -3.16 -10.76
N ASN A 73 8.65 -2.67 -9.56
CA ASN A 73 8.48 -1.26 -9.20
C ASN A 73 7.56 -0.51 -10.17
N LYS A 74 6.49 -1.17 -10.63
CA LYS A 74 5.57 -0.63 -11.62
C LYS A 74 4.15 -1.09 -11.33
N ASP A 75 3.23 -0.13 -11.31
CA ASP A 75 1.81 -0.44 -11.43
C ASP A 75 1.48 -0.91 -12.86
N ASP A 76 1.18 -2.20 -13.01
CA ASP A 76 0.78 -2.82 -14.28
C ASP A 76 -0.69 -2.57 -14.63
N THR A 77 -1.48 -2.01 -13.71
CA THR A 77 -2.93 -1.78 -13.84
C THR A 77 -3.36 -0.38 -13.38
N PRO A 78 -2.69 0.72 -13.82
CA PRO A 78 -2.93 2.05 -13.28
C PRO A 78 -4.34 2.56 -13.55
N GLY A 79 -5.00 3.03 -12.49
CA GLY A 79 -6.38 3.55 -12.54
C GLY A 79 -7.44 2.48 -12.81
N GLN A 80 -7.14 1.20 -12.54
CA GLN A 80 -8.07 0.08 -12.65
C GLN A 80 -8.26 -0.54 -11.25
N PRO A 81 -9.18 -0.01 -10.42
CA PRO A 81 -9.49 -0.61 -9.13
C PRO A 81 -9.96 -2.06 -9.27
N ASP A 82 -9.64 -2.88 -8.28
CA ASP A 82 -10.09 -4.27 -8.16
C ASP A 82 -9.73 -5.14 -9.38
N SER A 83 -8.59 -4.84 -10.02
CA SER A 83 -8.17 -5.51 -11.26
C SER A 83 -7.58 -6.90 -11.02
N ASN A 84 -7.48 -7.33 -9.75
CA ASN A 84 -6.56 -8.37 -9.30
C ASN A 84 -5.10 -7.98 -9.61
N GLY A 85 -4.81 -6.68 -9.47
CA GLY A 85 -3.55 -6.04 -9.78
C GLY A 85 -2.40 -6.38 -8.82
N GLU A 86 -1.27 -5.75 -9.09
CA GLU A 86 -0.03 -5.83 -8.30
C GLU A 86 -0.10 -4.89 -7.09
N GLY A 87 0.51 -5.33 -5.98
CA GLY A 87 0.65 -4.51 -4.79
C GLY A 87 -0.45 -4.67 -3.74
N PRO A 88 -0.24 -4.10 -2.54
CA PRO A 88 -1.18 -4.19 -1.42
C PRO A 88 -2.17 -3.01 -1.39
N ASP A 89 -3.24 -3.15 -0.64
CA ASP A 89 -3.94 -1.98 -0.10
C ASP A 89 -3.31 -1.48 1.20
N CYS A 90 -3.89 -0.41 1.78
CA CYS A 90 -3.33 0.23 2.96
C CYS A 90 -3.15 -0.72 4.16
N SER A 91 -4.17 -1.52 4.48
CA SER A 91 -4.12 -2.48 5.61
C SER A 91 -3.26 -3.70 5.28
N GLY A 92 -3.34 -4.21 4.05
CA GLY A 92 -2.54 -5.34 3.58
C GLY A 92 -1.04 -5.04 3.61
N LEU A 93 -0.65 -3.80 3.26
CA LEU A 93 0.74 -3.35 3.34
C LEU A 93 1.25 -3.46 4.78
N VAL A 94 0.53 -2.87 5.74
CA VAL A 94 0.92 -2.89 7.15
C VAL A 94 0.90 -4.31 7.69
N TYR A 95 -0.12 -5.10 7.35
CA TYR A 95 -0.23 -6.49 7.77
C TYR A 95 1.00 -7.31 7.38
N LYS A 96 1.43 -7.21 6.12
CA LYS A 96 2.62 -7.91 5.61
C LYS A 96 3.90 -7.37 6.23
N VAL A 97 4.10 -6.04 6.22
CA VAL A 97 5.33 -5.40 6.73
C VAL A 97 5.53 -5.68 8.22
N TRP A 98 4.44 -5.76 9.00
CA TRP A 98 4.49 -6.14 10.41
C TRP A 98 4.50 -7.64 10.63
N GLU A 99 4.45 -8.44 9.56
CA GLU A 99 4.44 -9.90 9.60
C GLU A 99 3.37 -10.45 10.55
N LEU A 100 2.20 -9.79 10.55
CA LEU A 100 1.12 -10.13 11.47
C LEU A 100 0.52 -11.49 11.14
N ARG A 101 -0.06 -12.15 12.15
CA ARG A 101 -0.86 -13.36 11.97
C ARG A 101 -2.32 -13.06 12.25
N GLY A 102 -3.20 -13.66 11.45
CA GLY A 102 -4.64 -13.41 11.45
C GLY A 102 -5.43 -13.95 12.65
N LYS A 103 -4.82 -14.16 13.82
CA LYS A 103 -5.52 -14.57 15.04
C LYS A 103 -5.01 -13.81 16.26
N ALA A 104 -5.95 -13.40 17.11
CA ALA A 104 -5.67 -12.86 18.43
C ALA A 104 -4.78 -13.79 19.27
N ASN A 105 -3.77 -13.22 19.93
CA ASN A 105 -2.75 -13.92 20.74
C ASN A 105 -1.81 -14.87 19.96
N ASP A 106 -1.79 -14.82 18.63
CA ASP A 106 -0.75 -15.49 17.85
C ASP A 106 0.54 -14.67 17.91
N ILE A 107 1.39 -15.00 18.88
CA ILE A 107 2.62 -14.26 19.21
C ILE A 107 3.78 -14.53 18.22
N GLY A 108 3.56 -15.32 17.17
CA GLY A 108 4.57 -15.56 16.15
C GLY A 108 4.41 -14.64 14.94
N PHE A 109 5.41 -14.64 14.07
CA PHE A 109 5.43 -13.77 12.89
C PHE A 109 5.45 -14.60 11.63
N THR A 110 4.89 -14.05 10.56
CA THR A 110 4.86 -14.70 9.25
C THR A 110 5.31 -13.72 8.19
N TYR A 111 6.42 -14.01 7.56
CA TYR A 111 6.81 -13.35 6.32
C TYR A 111 5.97 -13.92 5.17
N TYR A 112 5.50 -13.05 4.29
CA TYR A 112 4.56 -13.37 3.21
C TYR A 112 5.18 -13.09 1.84
N GLN A 113 6.05 -13.99 1.38
CA GLN A 113 6.74 -13.83 0.09
C GLN A 113 5.74 -13.97 -1.07
N ASP A 114 5.64 -12.95 -1.91
CA ASP A 114 4.89 -12.98 -3.17
C ASP A 114 3.45 -13.54 -3.03
N MET A 115 2.80 -13.34 -1.88
CA MET A 115 1.45 -13.88 -1.63
C MET A 115 0.35 -12.90 -2.02
N GLN A 116 -0.59 -13.32 -2.88
CA GLN A 116 -1.82 -12.57 -3.18
C GLN A 116 -2.87 -12.72 -2.09
N ASN A 117 -3.85 -11.80 -2.08
CA ASN A 117 -5.03 -11.84 -1.19
C ASN A 117 -4.67 -11.87 0.31
N ILE A 118 -3.49 -11.38 0.68
CA ILE A 118 -3.07 -11.24 2.06
C ILE A 118 -3.38 -9.80 2.51
N HIS A 119 -4.67 -9.57 2.74
CA HIS A 119 -5.18 -8.39 3.45
C HIS A 119 -5.07 -8.58 4.98
N GLY A 120 -4.90 -9.83 5.42
CA GLY A 120 -4.93 -10.18 6.83
C GLY A 120 -6.33 -10.07 7.44
N ALA A 121 -6.42 -10.39 8.74
CA ALA A 121 -7.68 -10.31 9.49
C ALA A 121 -8.03 -8.88 9.95
N PHE A 122 -7.20 -7.88 9.63
CA PHE A 122 -7.26 -6.55 10.18
C PHE A 122 -7.50 -5.52 9.08
N THR A 123 -8.54 -4.74 9.23
CA THR A 123 -8.85 -3.57 8.41
C THR A 123 -8.17 -2.32 8.98
N SER A 124 -8.13 -1.25 8.20
CA SER A 124 -7.71 0.07 8.71
C SER A 124 -8.49 0.53 9.95
N TYR A 125 -9.74 0.08 10.14
CA TYR A 125 -10.50 0.34 11.35
C TYR A 125 -9.91 -0.35 12.58
N ASP A 126 -9.48 -1.60 12.45
CA ASP A 126 -8.87 -2.36 13.55
C ASP A 126 -7.57 -1.70 14.00
N PHE A 127 -6.74 -1.23 13.06
CA PHE A 127 -5.55 -0.43 13.38
C PHE A 127 -5.88 0.93 14.03
N HIS A 128 -7.00 1.55 13.67
CA HIS A 128 -7.43 2.83 14.24
C HIS A 128 -7.93 2.71 15.68
N ALA A 129 -8.63 1.62 15.98
CA ALA A 129 -9.26 1.35 17.27
C ALA A 129 -8.91 -0.06 17.77
N PRO A 130 -7.62 -0.35 18.05
CA PRO A 130 -7.17 -1.68 18.42
C PRO A 130 -7.79 -2.12 19.75
N VAL A 131 -8.13 -3.40 19.82
CA VAL A 131 -8.63 -4.06 21.01
C VAL A 131 -7.52 -4.89 21.68
N ALA A 132 -7.73 -5.28 22.92
CA ALA A 132 -6.72 -6.01 23.72
C ALA A 132 -6.28 -7.36 23.13
N SER A 133 -7.02 -7.90 22.17
CA SER A 133 -6.72 -9.15 21.49
C SER A 133 -5.84 -8.99 20.25
N ASP A 134 -5.65 -7.77 19.77
CA ASP A 134 -4.90 -7.49 18.55
C ASP A 134 -3.38 -7.54 18.82
N PRO A 135 -2.54 -7.91 17.83
CA PRO A 135 -1.08 -7.97 17.97
C PRO A 135 -0.41 -6.58 17.90
N PHE A 136 -1.18 -5.52 18.09
CA PHE A 136 -0.77 -4.13 18.04
C PHE A 136 -1.63 -3.29 18.99
N ILE A 137 -1.06 -2.18 19.45
CA ILE A 137 -1.70 -1.33 20.45
C ILE A 137 -1.68 0.14 20.04
N ALA A 138 -2.68 0.88 20.49
CA ALA A 138 -2.70 2.33 20.37
C ALA A 138 -1.60 2.95 21.24
N ILE A 139 -0.93 3.97 20.71
CA ILE A 139 0.13 4.72 21.37
C ILE A 139 -0.03 6.22 21.12
N SER A 140 0.62 7.03 21.96
CA SER A 140 0.72 8.46 21.70
C SER A 140 1.48 8.71 20.40
N LYS A 141 0.91 9.56 19.54
CA LYS A 141 1.59 10.01 18.32
C LYS A 141 2.90 10.73 18.60
N SER A 142 3.10 11.32 19.78
CA SER A 142 4.39 11.94 20.15
C SER A 142 5.49 10.92 20.44
N GLY A 143 5.13 9.68 20.78
CA GLY A 143 6.08 8.60 21.13
C GLY A 143 6.34 7.61 20.00
N MET A 144 5.75 7.84 18.81
CA MET A 144 5.92 6.96 17.66
C MET A 144 7.36 6.94 17.15
N GLN A 145 7.76 5.76 16.69
CA GLN A 145 9.04 5.46 16.07
C GLN A 145 8.82 4.98 14.62
N TYR A 146 9.88 4.95 13.82
CA TYR A 146 9.79 4.40 12.46
C TYR A 146 9.19 2.99 12.48
N MET A 147 8.40 2.64 11.47
CA MET A 147 7.57 1.44 11.37
C MET A 147 6.42 1.34 12.38
N ASP A 148 6.18 2.33 13.25
CA ASP A 148 4.82 2.51 13.81
C ASP A 148 3.90 3.04 12.71
N ALA A 149 2.57 2.95 12.88
CA ALA A 149 1.63 3.39 11.87
C ALA A 149 0.69 4.49 12.37
N PHE A 150 0.29 5.35 11.44
CA PHE A 150 -0.86 6.24 11.62
C PHE A 150 -2.08 5.56 11.03
N ALA A 151 -3.14 5.40 11.81
CA ALA A 151 -4.36 4.72 11.39
C ALA A 151 -5.60 5.59 11.60
N LYS A 152 -6.46 5.64 10.59
CA LYS A 152 -7.84 6.14 10.66
C LYS A 152 -8.77 5.11 10.02
N ASN A 153 -10.07 5.23 10.28
CA ASN A 153 -11.03 4.45 9.51
C ASN A 153 -10.89 4.78 8.00
N GLY A 154 -10.52 3.77 7.20
CA GLY A 154 -10.31 3.88 5.76
C GLY A 154 -8.87 4.16 5.32
N HIS A 155 -7.88 4.30 6.22
CA HIS A 155 -6.47 4.42 5.82
C HIS A 155 -5.49 4.07 6.94
N VAL A 156 -4.37 3.41 6.58
CA VAL A 156 -3.23 3.22 7.48
C VAL A 156 -1.92 3.39 6.71
N ALA A 157 -0.94 4.03 7.35
CA ALA A 157 0.36 4.35 6.77
C ALA A 157 1.49 4.16 7.78
N LEU A 158 2.62 3.61 7.35
CA LEU A 158 3.80 3.38 8.17
C LEU A 158 4.63 4.66 8.28
N LEU A 159 5.00 5.06 9.49
CA LEU A 159 5.98 6.11 9.73
C LEU A 159 7.34 5.65 9.18
N TRP A 160 7.80 6.27 8.08
CA TRP A 160 8.95 5.80 7.31
C TRP A 160 10.29 6.15 7.98
N THR A 161 10.39 7.36 8.52
CA THR A 161 11.59 7.86 9.20
C THR A 161 11.40 7.89 10.71
N GLY A 162 12.45 8.19 11.47
CA GLY A 162 12.31 8.56 12.88
C GLY A 162 11.29 9.69 13.12
N PRO A 163 10.95 9.98 14.39
CA PRO A 163 9.92 10.98 14.72
C PRO A 163 10.20 12.30 13.99
N GLY A 164 9.12 12.86 13.42
CA GLY A 164 9.16 13.80 12.31
C GLY A 164 9.93 15.09 12.49
N THR A 165 9.96 15.82 11.39
CA THR A 165 10.57 17.14 11.28
C THR A 165 9.90 18.14 12.25
N ALA A 166 10.62 19.20 12.62
CA ALA A 166 10.09 20.28 13.48
C ALA A 166 8.79 20.94 12.94
N ALA A 167 8.39 20.65 11.70
CA ALA A 167 7.21 21.19 11.03
C ALA A 167 5.90 20.40 11.28
N GLY A 168 5.93 19.30 12.03
CA GLY A 168 4.71 18.48 12.28
C GLY A 168 4.30 17.56 11.12
N THR A 169 5.15 17.46 10.09
CA THR A 169 5.03 16.51 8.99
C THR A 169 6.03 15.37 9.11
N ASP A 170 5.60 14.18 8.71
CA ASP A 170 6.38 12.94 8.70
C ASP A 170 6.51 12.41 7.27
N TYR A 171 7.62 11.72 6.99
CA TYR A 171 7.64 10.81 5.85
C TYR A 171 6.92 9.52 6.25
N VAL A 172 5.97 9.11 5.42
CA VAL A 172 5.24 7.85 5.61
C VAL A 172 5.32 7.02 4.34
N LEU A 173 5.33 5.70 4.52
CA LEU A 173 5.17 4.72 3.46
C LEU A 173 3.72 4.21 3.50
N GLU A 174 3.04 4.26 2.37
CA GLU A 174 1.61 3.97 2.27
C GLU A 174 1.24 3.42 0.89
N ALA A 175 0.29 2.49 0.87
CA ALA A 175 -0.50 2.19 -0.33
C ALA A 175 -1.66 3.18 -0.34
N TYR A 176 -1.61 4.16 -1.22
CA TYR A 176 -2.45 5.37 -1.10
C TYR A 176 -3.70 5.34 -1.99
N SER A 177 -3.54 5.00 -3.27
CA SER A 177 -4.63 4.99 -4.25
C SER A 177 -4.26 4.19 -5.49
N ASP A 178 -5.24 3.81 -6.32
CA ASP A 178 -5.01 3.19 -7.64
C ASP A 178 -4.17 4.04 -8.61
N ALA A 179 -4.06 5.35 -8.36
CA ALA A 179 -3.29 6.24 -9.22
C ALA A 179 -1.84 6.40 -8.74
N ASP A 180 -1.62 6.25 -7.44
CA ASP A 180 -0.33 6.50 -6.80
C ASP A 180 0.40 5.21 -6.44
N GLY A 181 -0.32 4.12 -6.19
CA GLY A 181 0.24 2.87 -5.71
C GLY A 181 0.83 2.98 -4.30
N VAL A 182 1.94 2.28 -4.10
CA VAL A 182 2.74 2.35 -2.87
C VAL A 182 3.84 3.40 -3.01
N ILE A 183 3.81 4.38 -2.12
CA ILE A 183 4.71 5.54 -2.17
C ILE A 183 5.28 5.89 -0.80
N VAL A 184 6.41 6.61 -0.82
CA VAL A 184 6.90 7.37 0.33
C VAL A 184 6.57 8.84 0.12
N ALA A 185 5.82 9.43 1.05
CA ALA A 185 5.38 10.82 0.92
C ALA A 185 5.39 11.57 2.26
N SER A 186 5.51 12.90 2.17
CA SER A 186 5.36 13.76 3.34
C SER A 186 3.87 13.95 3.66
N ARG A 187 3.48 13.67 4.92
CA ARG A 187 2.09 13.74 5.41
C ARG A 187 2.01 14.42 6.78
N SER A 188 0.83 14.95 7.09
CA SER A 188 0.52 15.64 8.36
C SER A 188 -0.27 14.75 9.35
N TYR A 189 -0.20 13.42 9.22
CA TYR A 189 -1.01 12.48 10.01
C TYR A 189 -0.75 12.58 11.51
N ARG A 190 0.46 12.97 11.92
CA ARG A 190 0.78 13.22 13.33
C ARG A 190 -0.05 14.32 13.96
N THR A 191 -0.37 15.38 13.22
CA THR A 191 -1.19 16.50 13.72
C THR A 191 -2.68 16.33 13.44
N ASP A 192 -3.06 15.44 12.51
CA ASP A 192 -4.47 15.18 12.18
C ASP A 192 -5.17 14.38 13.28
N SER A 193 -6.22 14.95 13.88
CA SER A 193 -6.97 14.33 14.97
C SER A 193 -7.71 13.05 14.57
N ASN A 194 -7.93 12.79 13.29
CA ASN A 194 -8.58 11.57 12.81
C ASN A 194 -7.66 10.34 12.86
N TYR A 195 -6.34 10.56 12.92
CA TYR A 195 -5.35 9.49 12.99
C TYR A 195 -4.96 9.19 14.43
N THR A 196 -4.97 7.90 14.76
CA THR A 196 -4.40 7.29 15.95
C THR A 196 -2.99 6.81 15.63
N GLY A 197 -2.07 6.90 16.60
CA GLY A 197 -0.78 6.23 16.51
C GLY A 197 -0.95 4.78 16.96
N VAL A 198 -0.47 3.83 16.19
CA VAL A 198 -0.53 2.40 16.51
C VAL A 198 0.86 1.79 16.32
N LYS A 199 1.23 0.88 17.21
CA LYS A 199 2.47 0.09 17.05
C LYS A 199 2.16 -1.39 17.13
N ARG A 200 2.88 -2.17 16.34
CA ARG A 200 3.04 -3.61 16.52
C ARG A 200 3.71 -3.91 17.86
N GLU A 201 3.29 -5.01 18.50
CA GLU A 201 3.96 -5.54 19.68
C GLU A 201 5.04 -6.57 19.33
N GLY A 202 5.91 -6.92 20.28
CA GLY A 202 6.89 -8.00 20.09
C GLY A 202 7.98 -7.71 19.03
N TRP A 203 8.39 -6.46 18.84
CA TRP A 203 9.58 -6.14 18.05
C TRP A 203 10.82 -6.75 18.70
N THR A 204 11.63 -7.46 17.92
CA THR A 204 12.99 -7.80 18.36
C THR A 204 13.80 -6.51 18.45
N PRO A 205 14.52 -6.26 19.56
CA PRO A 205 15.36 -5.08 19.68
C PRO A 205 16.35 -5.00 18.51
N ASP A 206 16.45 -3.81 17.92
CA ASP A 206 17.48 -3.49 16.94
C ASP A 206 18.35 -2.32 17.45
N CYS A 207 19.32 -1.93 16.64
CA CYS A 207 20.29 -0.91 16.99
C CYS A 207 19.71 0.51 17.02
N TRP A 208 18.42 0.74 16.73
CA TRP A 208 17.85 2.08 16.64
C TRP A 208 17.86 2.83 17.98
N PRO A 209 18.13 4.15 18.02
CA PRO A 209 18.48 5.05 16.91
C PRO A 209 19.97 5.03 16.53
N ASN A 210 20.78 4.16 17.14
CA ASN A 210 22.23 4.12 17.00
C ASN A 210 22.72 3.17 15.90
N CYS A 211 21.86 2.79 14.95
CA CYS A 211 22.25 1.96 13.83
C CYS A 211 23.29 2.69 12.97
N GLN A 212 24.55 2.27 13.04
CA GLN A 212 25.55 2.66 12.06
C GLN A 212 25.27 1.85 10.80
N GLY A 213 24.74 2.51 9.76
CA GLY A 213 24.32 1.89 8.52
C GLY A 213 25.35 0.91 7.96
N GLY A 214 25.06 -0.38 8.13
CA GLY A 214 25.60 -1.42 7.27
C GLY A 214 24.80 -1.46 5.96
N PRO A 215 25.36 -2.01 4.87
CA PRO A 215 24.70 -2.00 3.57
C PRO A 215 23.32 -2.65 3.68
N THR A 216 22.31 -1.90 3.26
CA THR A 216 20.96 -2.35 2.93
C THR A 216 21.03 -3.33 1.77
N GLY A 217 21.46 -4.56 2.05
CA GLY A 217 21.21 -5.68 1.17
C GLY A 217 19.76 -6.16 1.39
N PRO A 218 19.09 -6.67 0.35
CA PRO A 218 17.84 -7.40 0.56
C PRO A 218 18.11 -8.49 1.60
N VAL A 219 17.16 -8.70 2.52
CA VAL A 219 17.18 -9.88 3.38
C VAL A 219 17.09 -11.10 2.46
N THR A 220 18.23 -11.66 2.09
CA THR A 220 18.29 -12.99 1.49
C THR A 220 18.03 -13.98 2.60
N VAL A 221 16.80 -14.47 2.67
CA VAL A 221 16.46 -15.64 3.47
C VAL A 221 17.00 -16.88 2.73
N PRO A 222 17.76 -17.76 3.42
CA PRO A 222 18.27 -18.99 2.81
C PRO A 222 17.18 -19.98 2.41
#